data_AF-A0A3D8IK60-F1
#
_entry.id   AF-A0A3D8IK60-F1
#
_cell.length_a   1.000
_cell.length_b   1.000
_cell.length_c   1.000
_cell.angle_alpha   90.00
_cell.angle_beta   90.00
_cell.angle_gamma   90.00
#
_symmetry.space_group_name_H-M   'P 1'
#
loop_
_entity.id
_entity.type
_entity.pdbx_description
1 polymer ?
#
loop_
_entity_poly.entity_id
_entity_poly.type
_entity_poly.pdbx_seq_one_letter_code
_entity_poly.pdbx_strand_id
1 'polypeptide(L)'
;MLDSTIGEPLYKDTKNKNLRIEKIMYNAESKELFVNDSLYFCGVEKAVWEYKIGGYQVLDKYLKSHKTEEIDFEHFSNIIKTLSKSQIIEHNISQIELK
;
A
#
# COMPACT_ATOMS: atom_id res chain seq x y z
N MET A 1 -10.66 8.69 12.40
CA MET A 1 -10.33 9.14 11.04
C MET A 1 -9.15 8.32 10.56
N LEU A 2 -9.10 7.96 9.27
CA LEU A 2 -7.85 7.41 8.71
C LEU A 2 -6.78 8.49 8.80
N ASP A 3 -5.56 8.10 9.14
CA ASP A 3 -4.41 8.99 9.11
C ASP A 3 -4.27 9.55 7.69
N SER A 4 -4.15 10.88 7.58
CA SER A 4 -4.03 11.58 6.30
C SER A 4 -2.81 11.14 5.51
N THR A 5 -1.77 10.66 6.19
CA THR A 5 -0.49 10.29 5.56
C THR A 5 -0.47 8.87 4.99
N ILE A 6 -1.54 8.08 5.15
CA ILE A 6 -1.58 6.69 4.66
C ILE A 6 -1.41 6.67 3.15
N GLY A 7 -0.41 5.91 2.70
CA GLY A 7 -0.10 5.76 1.29
C GLY A 7 0.46 7.04 0.67
N GLU A 8 1.04 7.97 1.44
CA GLU A 8 1.78 9.08 0.83
C GLU A 8 3.12 8.59 0.25
N PRO A 9 3.49 9.01 -0.97
CA PRO A 9 4.78 8.66 -1.56
C PRO A 9 5.90 9.51 -0.98
N LEU A 10 6.96 8.86 -0.50
CA LEU A 10 8.14 9.48 0.09
C LEU A 10 9.41 8.89 -0.54
N TYR A 11 10.52 9.62 -0.41
CA TYR A 11 11.83 9.18 -0.91
C TYR A 11 12.80 9.04 0.25
N LYS A 12 13.50 7.91 0.31
CA LYS A 12 14.61 7.69 1.23
C LYS A 12 15.84 8.50 0.83
N ASP A 13 16.10 8.63 -0.47
CA ASP A 13 17.10 9.54 -1.03
C ASP A 13 16.40 10.61 -1.87
N THR A 14 16.38 11.85 -1.35
CA THR A 14 15.71 12.99 -1.99
C THR A 14 16.36 13.44 -3.31
N LYS A 15 17.60 12.99 -3.59
CA LYS A 15 18.26 13.21 -4.88
C LYS A 15 17.84 12.17 -5.92
N ASN A 16 17.45 10.97 -5.48
CA ASN A 16 16.99 9.90 -6.34
C ASN A 16 15.45 9.92 -6.47
N LYS A 17 14.98 10.64 -7.49
CA LYS A 17 13.54 10.74 -7.84
C LYS A 17 13.09 9.68 -8.84
N ASN A 18 13.63 8.45 -8.75
CA ASN A 18 13.20 7.37 -9.62
C ASN A 18 11.73 7.02 -9.34
N LEU A 19 10.89 7.12 -10.38
CA LEU A 19 9.46 6.80 -10.34
C LEU A 19 9.16 5.37 -10.79
N ARG A 20 10.14 4.65 -11.34
CA ARG A 20 9.92 3.33 -11.91
C ARG A 20 9.71 2.27 -10.83
N ILE A 21 8.79 1.36 -11.12
CA ILE A 21 8.56 0.16 -10.32
C ILE A 21 9.60 -0.88 -10.70
N GLU A 22 10.56 -1.10 -9.80
CA GLU A 22 11.71 -1.97 -10.06
C GLU A 22 11.81 -3.10 -9.06
N LYS A 23 11.54 -2.79 -7.78
CA LYS A 23 11.77 -3.69 -6.66
C LYS A 23 10.73 -3.45 -5.58
N ILE A 24 9.98 -4.49 -5.27
CA ILE A 24 8.95 -4.46 -4.24
C ILE A 24 9.56 -4.96 -2.94
N MET A 25 9.53 -4.14 -1.89
CA MET A 25 9.98 -4.53 -0.54
C MET A 25 9.03 -3.92 0.48
N TYR A 26 8.56 -4.72 1.42
CA TYR A 26 7.74 -4.25 2.53
C TYR A 26 8.52 -4.33 3.85
N ASN A 27 8.59 -3.22 4.57
CA ASN A 27 9.12 -3.18 5.93
C ASN A 27 7.94 -3.13 6.92
N ALA A 28 7.74 -4.20 7.66
CA ALA A 28 6.64 -4.32 8.63
C ALA A 28 6.84 -3.47 9.89
N GLU A 29 8.08 -3.17 10.28
CA GLU A 29 8.36 -2.36 11.47
C GLU A 29 8.06 -0.88 11.22
N SER A 30 8.47 -0.35 10.07
CA SER A 30 8.24 1.04 9.68
C SER A 30 6.94 1.25 8.89
N LYS A 31 6.27 0.17 8.46
CA LYS A 31 5.05 0.19 7.64
C LYS A 31 5.27 0.87 6.28
N GLU A 32 6.42 0.59 5.67
CA GLU A 32 6.87 1.20 4.42
C GLU A 32 6.82 0.18 3.28
N LEU A 33 6.16 0.54 2.17
CA LEU A 33 6.12 -0.25 0.94
C LEU A 33 6.98 0.41 -0.13
N PHE A 34 8.17 -0.12 -0.34
CA PHE A 34 9.10 0.31 -1.37
C PHE A 34 8.70 -0.25 -2.73
N VAL A 35 8.81 0.60 -3.77
CA VAL A 35 8.63 0.23 -5.18
C VAL A 35 9.94 0.29 -5.98
N ASN A 36 10.96 0.92 -5.40
CA ASN A 36 12.36 0.84 -5.79
C ASN A 36 13.25 1.13 -4.56
N ASP A 37 14.56 1.29 -4.73
CA ASP A 37 15.49 1.48 -3.59
C ASP A 37 15.33 2.82 -2.85
N SER A 38 14.63 3.82 -3.43
CA SER A 38 14.42 5.13 -2.82
C SER A 38 12.94 5.41 -2.50
N LEU A 39 12.05 5.19 -3.47
CA LEU A 39 10.64 5.54 -3.40
C LEU A 39 9.82 4.49 -2.64
N TYR A 40 9.07 4.94 -1.65
CA TYR A 40 8.17 4.11 -0.85
C TYR A 40 6.87 4.83 -0.50
N PHE A 41 5.86 4.05 -0.12
CA PHE A 41 4.59 4.53 0.42
C PHE A 41 4.56 4.26 1.93
N CYS A 42 4.28 5.28 2.73
CA CYS A 42 4.27 5.17 4.18
C CYS A 42 2.89 4.80 4.75
N GLY A 43 2.85 4.38 6.01
CA GLY A 43 1.59 4.06 6.71
C GLY A 43 0.86 2.84 6.14
N VAL A 44 1.56 1.95 5.42
CA VAL A 44 0.98 0.72 4.87
C VAL A 44 1.01 -0.35 5.96
N GLU A 45 -0.10 -0.47 6.70
CA GLU A 45 -0.25 -1.51 7.73
C GLU A 45 -0.05 -2.91 7.15
N LYS A 46 0.47 -3.84 7.96
CA LYS A 46 0.74 -5.22 7.52
C LYS A 46 -0.51 -5.89 6.96
N ALA A 47 -1.65 -5.66 7.61
CA ALA A 47 -2.92 -6.21 7.19
C ALA A 47 -3.38 -5.65 5.83
N VAL A 48 -3.02 -4.41 5.47
CA VAL A 48 -3.28 -3.81 4.15
C VAL A 48 -2.32 -4.37 3.10
N TRP A 49 -1.04 -4.54 3.45
CA TRP A 49 -0.06 -5.20 2.58
C TRP A 49 -0.48 -6.63 2.23
N GLU A 50 -0.91 -7.40 3.23
CA GLU A 50 -1.33 -8.80 3.10
C GLU A 50 -2.78 -8.97 2.63
N TYR A 51 -3.50 -7.87 2.34
CA TYR A 51 -4.90 -7.90 1.92
C TYR A 51 -5.06 -8.67 0.60
N LYS A 52 -5.99 -9.64 0.58
CA LYS A 52 -6.23 -10.53 -0.57
C LYS A 52 -7.67 -10.47 -1.06
N ILE A 53 -7.81 -10.52 -2.39
CA ILE A 53 -9.09 -10.77 -3.06
C ILE A 53 -8.90 -12.05 -3.90
N GLY A 54 -9.61 -13.11 -3.51
CA GLY A 54 -9.32 -14.46 -3.99
C GLY A 54 -7.89 -14.88 -3.64
N GLY A 55 -7.15 -15.44 -4.60
CA GLY A 55 -5.76 -15.87 -4.41
C GLY A 55 -4.71 -14.76 -4.51
N TYR A 56 -5.11 -13.52 -4.82
CA TYR A 56 -4.17 -12.42 -5.12
C TYR A 56 -4.04 -11.45 -3.95
N GLN A 57 -2.79 -11.18 -3.56
CA GLN A 57 -2.47 -10.04 -2.69
C GLN A 57 -2.50 -8.77 -3.54
N VAL A 58 -3.38 -7.84 -3.20
CA VAL A 58 -3.80 -6.76 -4.11
C VAL A 58 -2.64 -5.83 -4.48
N LEU A 59 -1.92 -5.31 -3.48
CA LEU A 59 -0.80 -4.37 -3.70
C LEU A 59 0.36 -5.03 -4.46
N ASP A 60 0.76 -6.23 -4.04
CA ASP A 60 1.83 -6.99 -4.71
C ASP A 60 1.49 -7.33 -6.17
N LYS A 61 0.24 -7.77 -6.42
CA LYS A 61 -0.23 -8.07 -7.77
C LYS A 61 -0.20 -6.84 -8.66
N TYR A 62 -0.67 -5.70 -8.17
CA TYR A 62 -0.64 -4.44 -8.91
C TYR A 62 0.80 -4.07 -9.30
N LEU A 63 1.72 -4.00 -8.32
CA LEU A 63 3.11 -3.61 -8.56
C LEU A 63 3.84 -4.58 -9.51
N LYS A 64 3.56 -5.89 -9.42
CA LYS A 64 4.12 -6.89 -10.35
C LYS A 64 3.61 -6.73 -11.78
N SER A 65 2.33 -6.40 -11.95
CA SER A 65 1.72 -6.21 -13.28
C SER A 65 2.25 -4.95 -13.99
N HIS A 66 2.65 -3.92 -13.24
CA HIS A 66 3.16 -2.65 -13.76
C HIS A 66 4.68 -2.53 -13.61
N LYS A 67 5.40 -3.66 -13.52
CA LYS A 67 6.86 -3.63 -13.38
C LYS A 67 7.48 -2.90 -14.57
N THR A 68 8.50 -2.07 -14.32
CA THR A 68 9.20 -1.18 -15.27
C THR A 68 8.45 0.09 -15.69
N GLU A 69 7.17 0.21 -15.37
CA GLU A 69 6.38 1.41 -15.60
C GLU A 69 6.67 2.45 -14.50
N GLU A 70 6.40 3.73 -14.80
CA GLU A 70 6.37 4.78 -13.79
C GLU A 70 5.11 4.65 -12.95
N ILE A 71 5.25 4.75 -11.62
CA ILE A 71 4.10 4.60 -10.74
C ILE A 71 3.21 5.85 -10.75
N ASP A 72 1.91 5.63 -10.91
CA ASP A 72 0.91 6.66 -10.68
C ASP A 72 0.67 6.81 -9.17
N PHE A 73 1.20 7.88 -8.59
CA PHE A 73 1.08 8.17 -7.17
C PHE A 73 -0.35 8.29 -6.71
N GLU A 74 -1.18 9.04 -7.41
CA GLU A 74 -2.56 9.29 -6.98
C GLU A 74 -3.34 7.97 -7.00
N HIS A 75 -3.22 7.21 -8.08
CA HIS A 75 -3.91 5.95 -8.22
C HIS A 75 -3.47 4.93 -7.16
N PHE A 76 -2.17 4.71 -7.00
CA PHE A 76 -1.67 3.70 -6.05
C PHE A 76 -1.94 4.09 -4.59
N SER A 77 -1.81 5.38 -4.26
CA SER A 77 -2.18 5.89 -2.92
C SER A 77 -3.67 5.65 -2.63
N ASN A 78 -4.53 5.87 -3.63
CA ASN A 78 -5.96 5.62 -3.49
C ASN A 78 -6.29 4.14 -3.30
N ILE A 79 -5.56 3.21 -3.93
CA ILE A 79 -5.69 1.77 -3.67
C ILE A 79 -5.37 1.48 -2.20
N ILE A 80 -4.23 1.96 -1.69
CA ILE A 80 -3.81 1.75 -0.29
C ILE A 80 -4.88 2.29 0.69
N LYS A 81 -5.35 3.53 0.48
CA LYS A 81 -6.38 4.17 1.30
C LYS A 81 -7.70 3.40 1.26
N THR A 82 -8.09 2.91 0.09
CA THR A 82 -9.32 2.13 -0.11
C THR A 82 -9.24 0.83 0.67
N LEU A 83 -8.16 0.06 0.52
CA LEU A 83 -7.96 -1.20 1.26
C LEU A 83 -7.92 -0.99 2.78
N SER A 84 -7.27 0.09 3.23
CA SER A 84 -7.25 0.48 4.64
C SER A 84 -8.66 0.74 5.18
N LYS A 85 -9.49 1.45 4.41
CA LYS A 85 -10.89 1.72 4.77
C LYS A 85 -11.74 0.45 4.74
N SER A 86 -11.52 -0.44 3.76
CA SER A 86 -12.21 -1.74 3.69
C SER A 86 -11.97 -2.55 4.96
N GLN A 87 -10.72 -2.66 5.44
CA GLN A 87 -10.44 -3.39 6.68
C GLN A 87 -11.15 -2.82 7.91
N ILE A 88 -11.24 -1.49 8.02
CA ILE A 88 -11.98 -0.85 9.12
C ILE A 88 -13.47 -1.25 9.06
N ILE A 89 -14.06 -1.23 7.86
CA ILE A 89 -15.47 -1.59 7.66
C ILE A 89 -15.69 -3.08 7.95
N GLU A 90 -14.84 -3.97 7.43
CA GLU A 90 -14.89 -5.41 7.68
C GLU A 90 -14.76 -5.73 9.17
N HIS A 91 -13.84 -5.07 9.86
CA HIS A 91 -13.69 -5.20 11.31
C HIS A 91 -14.97 -4.77 12.02
N ASN A 92 -15.54 -3.60 11.70
CA ASN A 92 -16.79 -3.15 12.32
C ASN A 92 -17.95 -4.13 12.08
N ILE A 93 -18.06 -4.69 10.87
CA ILE A 93 -19.07 -5.72 10.54
C ILE A 93 -18.87 -6.97 11.39
N SER A 94 -17.62 -7.39 11.61
CA SER A 94 -17.31 -8.59 12.41
C SER A 94 -17.73 -8.50 13.87
N GLN A 95 -17.94 -7.29 14.40
CA GLN A 95 -18.36 -7.05 15.78
C GLN A 95 -19.90 -6.99 15.94
N ILE A 96 -20.66 -7.13 14.85
CA ILE A 96 -22.13 -7.13 14.90
C ILE A 96 -22.60 -8.48 15.46
N GLU A 97 -23.25 -8.46 16.62
CA GLU A 97 -23.93 -9.64 17.17
C GLU A 97 -25.23 -9.91 16.42
N LEU A 98 -25.38 -11.13 15.91
CA LEU A 98 -26.64 -11.60 15.33
C LEU A 98 -27.53 -12.09 16.48
N LYS A 99 -28.68 -11.44 16.65
CA LYS A 99 -29.73 -11.84 17.61
C LYS A 99 -30.60 -12.95 17.08
#